data_AF-A0AAW4YB79-F1
#
_entry.id   AF-A0AAW4YB79-F1
#
_cell.length_a   1.000
_cell.length_b   1.000
_cell.length_c   1.000
_cell.angle_alpha   90.00
_cell.angle_beta   90.00
_cell.angle_gamma   90.00
#
_symmetry.space_group_name_H-M   'P 1'
#
loop_
_entity.id
_entity.type
_entity.pdbx_description
1 polymer ?
#
loop_
_entity_poly.entity_id
_entity_poly.type
_entity_poly.pdbx_seq_one_letter_code
_entity_poly.pdbx_strand_id
1 'polypeptide(L)' 'MYYEIGDIIRKNIHVNGFDFKLFILKGHMGISIQVKDMNNVPIKHAYVVDENGLYMASDLFNQAID' A
#
# COMPACT_ATOMS: atom_id res chain seq x y z
N MET A 1 15.60 -4.98 3.29
CA MET A 1 14.76 -5.98 3.98
C MET A 1 14.02 -6.73 2.90
N TYR A 2 14.18 -8.05 2.77
CA TYR A 2 13.44 -8.85 1.79
C TYR A 2 12.18 -9.40 2.47
N TYR A 3 11.02 -9.23 1.83
CA TYR A 3 9.73 -9.73 2.30
C TYR A 3 9.40 -11.07 1.63
N GLU A 4 8.87 -12.01 2.40
CA GLU A 4 8.48 -13.34 1.92
C GLU A 4 7.04 -13.34 1.37
N ILE A 5 6.72 -14.34 0.54
CA ILE A 5 5.35 -14.53 0.05
C ILE A 5 4.45 -14.85 1.24
N GLY A 6 3.33 -14.15 1.36
CA GLY A 6 2.42 -14.22 2.51
C GLY A 6 2.67 -13.13 3.56
N ASP A 7 3.78 -12.39 3.47
CA ASP A 7 4.04 -11.29 4.40
C ASP A 7 2.98 -10.19 4.26
N ILE A 8 2.51 -9.74 5.42
CA ILE A 8 1.53 -8.66 5.52
C ILE A 8 2.09 -7.54 6.38
N ILE A 9 2.20 -6.36 5.79
CA ILE A 9 2.51 -5.12 6.51
C ILE A 9 1.21 -4.36 6.72
N ARG A 10 0.98 -3.92 7.95
CA ARG A 10 -0.14 -3.05 8.33
C ARG A 10 0.42 -1.83 9.02
N LYS A 11 0.02 -0.64 8.58
CA LYS A 11 0.43 0.62 9.18
C LYS A 11 -0.74 1.59 9.19
N ASN A 12 -0.98 2.25 10.32
CA ASN A 12 -1.87 3.40 10.35
C ASN A 12 -1.09 4.61 9.80
N ILE A 13 -1.69 5.34 8.87
CA ILE A 13 -1.13 6.54 8.28
C ILE A 13 -2.09 7.71 8.52
N HIS A 14 -1.53 8.88 8.78
CA HIS A 14 -2.29 10.11 9.00
C HIS A 14 -1.96 11.07 7.85
N VAL A 15 -2.99 11.52 7.13
CA VAL A 15 -2.84 12.41 5.97
C VAL A 15 -3.91 13.49 6.08
N ASN A 16 -3.49 14.76 6.12
CA ASN A 16 -4.39 15.93 6.12
C ASN A 16 -5.52 15.90 7.17
N GLY A 17 -5.23 15.40 8.38
CA GLY A 17 -6.23 15.33 9.46
C GLY A 17 -7.07 14.05 9.46
N PHE A 18 -6.88 13.15 8.50
CA PHE A 18 -7.61 11.89 8.38
C PHE A 18 -6.70 10.69 8.64
N ASP A 19 -7.25 9.69 9.34
CA ASP A 19 -6.57 8.43 9.59
C ASP A 19 -6.98 7.36 8.57
N PHE A 20 -5.98 6.65 8.06
CA PHE A 20 -6.15 5.54 7.14
C PHE A 20 -5.31 4.33 7.57
N LYS A 21 -5.63 3.17 7.01
CA LYS A 21 -4.88 1.93 7.17
C LYS A 21 -4.21 1.56 5.86
N LEU A 22 -2.90 1.52 5.84
CA LEU A 22 -2.11 0.94 4.77
C LEU A 22 -1.97 -0.56 5.00
N PHE A 23 -2.34 -1.35 4.00
CA PHE A 23 -2.25 -2.81 4.01
C PHE A 23 -1.46 -3.27 2.79
N ILE A 24 -0.34 -3.94 3.03
CA ILE A 24 0.53 -4.46 1.96
C ILE A 24 0.61 -5.97 2.13
N LEU A 25 0.36 -6.72 1.05
CA LEU A 25 0.49 -8.19 1.01
C LEU A 25 1.45 -8.58 -0.12
N LYS A 26 2.51 -9.31 0.21
CA LYS A 26 3.37 -9.95 -0.80
C LYS A 26 2.69 -11.23 -1.28
N GLY A 27 2.19 -11.22 -2.51
CA GLY A 27 1.67 -12.40 -3.19
C GLY A 27 2.74 -13.10 -4.04
N HIS A 28 2.34 -14.23 -4.64
CA HIS A 28 3.21 -15.00 -5.54
C HIS A 28 3.62 -14.21 -6.79
N MET A 29 2.68 -13.43 -7.37
CA MET A 29 2.89 -12.73 -8.64
C MET A 29 3.19 -11.23 -8.48
N GLY A 30 3.25 -10.71 -7.25
CA GLY A 30 3.38 -9.28 -7.02
C GLY A 30 3.06 -8.86 -5.59
N ILE A 31 2.93 -7.56 -5.37
CA ILE A 31 2.61 -6.92 -4.10
C ILE A 31 1.25 -6.23 -4.26
N SER A 32 0.31 -6.54 -3.37
CA SER A 32 -0.97 -5.85 -3.28
C SER A 32 -0.86 -4.76 -2.22
N ILE A 33 -1.14 -3.51 -2.60
CA ILE A 33 -1.10 -2.35 -1.71
C ILE A 33 -2.49 -1.74 -1.64
N GLN A 34 -3.05 -1.63 -0.44
CA GLN A 34 -4.39 -1.09 -0.23
C GLN A 34 -4.34 0.04 0.81
N VAL A 35 -5.00 1.14 0.48
CA VAL A 35 -5.37 2.18 1.46
C VAL A 35 -6.82 1.93 1.83
N LYS A 36 -7.06 1.78 3.13
CA LYS A 36 -8.38 1.51 3.69
C LYS A 36 -8.76 2.62 4.66
N ASP A 37 -10.06 2.84 4.82
CA ASP A 37 -10.57 3.64 5.93
C ASP A 37 -10.37 2.90 7.27
N MET A 38 -10.76 3.55 8.36
CA MET A 38 -10.67 2.96 9.70
C MET A 38 -11.59 1.76 9.91
N ASN A 39 -12.62 1.58 9.08
CA ASN A 39 -13.53 0.43 9.07
C ASN A 39 -13.02 -0.73 8.18
N ASN A 40 -11.78 -0.64 7.66
CA ASN A 40 -11.16 -1.59 6.74
C ASN A 40 -11.83 -1.68 5.36
N VAL A 41 -12.60 -0.67 4.96
CA VAL A 41 -13.15 -0.55 3.61
C VAL A 41 -12.06 -0.06 2.67
N PRO A 42 -11.72 -0.79 1.59
CA PRO A 42 -10.73 -0.34 0.61
C PRO A 42 -11.19 0.95 -0.09
N ILE A 43 -10.34 1.99 -0.03
CA ILE A 43 -10.54 3.27 -0.74
C ILE A 43 -9.75 3.27 -2.05
N LYS A 44 -8.52 2.77 -2.01
CA LYS A 44 -7.63 2.62 -3.16
C LYS A 44 -6.88 1.30 -3.11
N HIS A 45 -6.57 0.78 -4.28
CA HIS A 45 -5.84 -0.47 -4.46
C HIS A 45 -4.87 -0.34 -5.62
N ALA A 46 -3.64 -0.76 -5.40
CA ALA A 46 -2.62 -0.91 -6.42
C ALA A 46 -2.06 -2.34 -6.37
N TYR A 47 -1.70 -2.87 -7.53
CA TYR A 47 -1.02 -4.16 -7.66
C TYR A 47 0.27 -3.98 -8.44
N VAL A 48 1.37 -4.37 -7.82
CA VAL A 48 2.73 -4.15 -8.32
C VAL A 48 3.36 -5.50 -8.64
N VAL A 49 3.67 -5.76 -9.89
CA VAL A 49 4.24 -7.04 -10.35
C VAL A 49 5.74 -6.98 -10.65
N ASP A 50 6.27 -5.78 -10.80
CA ASP A 50 7.67 -5.52 -11.14
C ASP A 50 8.18 -4.26 -10.44
N GLU A 51 9.48 -3.99 -10.60
CA GLU A 51 10.15 -2.84 -9.98
C GLU A 51 9.59 -1.50 -10.49
N ASN A 52 9.21 -1.43 -11.78
CA ASN A 52 8.65 -0.22 -12.37
C ASN A 52 7.30 0.15 -11.72
N GLY A 53 6.44 -0.85 -11.51
CA GLY A 53 5.18 -0.67 -10.78
C GLY A 53 5.39 -0.23 -9.34
N LEU A 54 6.52 -0.60 -8.71
CA LEU A 54 6.85 -0.16 -7.36
C LEU A 54 7.22 1.32 -7.34
N TYR A 55 8.03 1.78 -8.30
CA TYR A 55 8.36 3.20 -8.45
C TYR A 55 7.10 4.03 -8.71
N MET A 56 6.24 3.60 -9.65
CA MET A 56 4.97 4.29 -9.91
C MET A 56 4.05 4.34 -8.68
N ALA A 57 3.96 3.25 -7.91
CA ALA A 57 3.19 3.23 -6.67
C ALA A 57 3.79 4.20 -5.63
N SER A 58 5.11 4.22 -5.48
CA SER A 58 5.82 5.14 -4.57
C SER A 58 5.58 6.60 -4.94
N ASP A 59 5.67 6.95 -6.24
CA ASP A 59 5.41 8.30 -6.72
C ASP A 59 3.97 8.74 -6.45
N LEU A 60 2.99 7.86 -6.70
CA LEU A 60 1.58 8.12 -6.39
C LEU A 60 1.35 8.32 -4.89
N PHE A 61 2.03 7.54 -4.04
CA PHE A 61 1.95 7.72 -2.59
C PHE A 61 2.56 9.04 -2.14
N ASN A 62 3.73 9.41 -2.65
CA ASN A 62 4.38 10.68 -2.31
C ASN A 62 3.50 11.88 -2.73
N GLN A 63 2.95 11.86 -3.94
CA GLN A 63 2.04 12.91 -4.43
C GLN A 63 0.74 13.03 -3.63
N ALA A 64 0.29 11.95 -2.98
CA ALA A 64 -0.94 11.96 -2.20
C ALA A 64 -0.74 12.43 -0.74
N ILE A 65 0.51 12.48 -0.27
CA ILE A 65 0.87 12.86 1.10
C ILE A 65 1.40 14.32 1.17
N ASP A 66 1.93 14.85 0.08
CA ASP A 66 2.19 16.30 -0.11
C ASP A 66 0.89 17.13 -0.16
#